data_AF-A0A9C8NVS5-F1
#
_entry.id   AF-A0A9C8NVS5-F1
#
_cell.length_a   1.000
_cell.length_b   1.000
_cell.length_c   1.000
_cell.angle_alpha   90.00
_cell.angle_beta   90.00
_cell.angle_gamma   90.00
#
_symmetry.space_group_name_H-M   'P 1'
#
loop_
_entity.id
_entity.type
_entity.pdbx_description
1 polymer ?
#
loop_
_entity_poly.entity_id
_entity_poly.type
_entity_poly.pdbx_seq_one_letter_code
_entity_poly.pdbx_strand_id
1 'polypeptide(L)'
;MINLTIDNQQIEAEEGKTLLAAATLAGIDIPTLCYHPAVPSAGACRICVVEITGGGQPGLVPACAYPVQEGLEIQTESERVVASRRMTLALMLARSPGATIIQEMAQEYGAEPVPMDKGDDDCIMCGLCVRVCQDVIGQSAVCFEGRGHERKITTPYDKQSEVCLGCGACAFICPTGAIDPADYCPHPLETIPNDFNCGLDTRTPIHIPFPQAVPNKPLIDRENCIHFITGGCEACKQICPADAIDFDMTDEYVTEKVGAIVVATGYELFNPDVYAEYGYGRYPDVVTSIEFERMVSASGPTTGELVRPSTGKPPKTVVFLQCIGSRREQGGLPYCSKICCMYTAKHAILYKHKVHDGQAFVFYMDVRSGGKNYEQFVRRVIKEQMATYLRGRVAKIFPSDGKLIVRGADTLSGTQVEIAAEMVVLAPAMVPAAGIRNLAQTLRIGYDEHGFLLEAHPKLRPVETNTAGVFLAGACHSPKDIPDSVAQASAAASKVLGLISHQTLTREPTIGIVDEETCNACFECEGACAYGAIGPKELKDRKGEVTAVVAYINEGLCQGCGACAVTCRSKSIEVQGYRDDQLFAAINATGR
;
A
#
# COMPACT_ATOMS: atom_id res chain seq x y z
N MET A 1 -7.87 22.05 41.20
CA MET A 1 -6.48 21.64 41.46
C MET A 1 -6.42 21.23 42.92
N ILE A 2 -5.95 20.02 43.17
CA ILE A 2 -5.87 19.37 44.47
C ILE A 2 -4.39 19.25 44.84
N ASN A 3 -4.04 19.56 46.10
CA ASN A 3 -2.68 19.42 46.58
C ASN A 3 -2.50 18.07 47.26
N LEU A 4 -1.44 17.36 46.90
CA LEU A 4 -1.00 16.14 47.56
C LEU A 4 0.53 16.12 47.64
N THR A 5 1.07 15.23 48.48
CA THR A 5 2.51 15.03 48.65
C THR A 5 2.86 13.59 48.27
N ILE A 6 3.78 13.41 47.32
CA ILE A 6 4.35 12.09 46.97
C ILE A 6 5.86 12.16 47.23
N ASP A 7 6.40 11.26 48.04
CA ASP A 7 7.83 11.18 48.37
C ASP A 7 8.46 12.50 48.86
N ASN A 8 7.71 13.24 49.67
CA ASN A 8 8.03 14.59 50.18
C ASN A 8 8.03 15.71 49.13
N GLN A 9 7.56 15.44 47.91
CA GLN A 9 7.34 16.44 46.88
C GLN A 9 5.86 16.87 46.85
N GLN A 10 5.60 18.17 46.98
CA GLN A 10 4.26 18.73 46.78
C GLN A 10 3.90 18.74 45.29
N ILE A 11 2.71 18.22 44.96
CA ILE A 11 2.21 18.07 43.61
C ILE A 11 0.79 18.63 43.55
N GLU A 12 0.52 19.40 42.50
CA GLU A 12 -0.84 19.82 42.15
C GLU A 12 -1.40 18.91 41.07
N ALA A 13 -2.59 18.35 41.30
CA ALA A 13 -3.28 17.49 40.35
C ALA A 13 -4.69 17.97 40.04
N GLU A 14 -5.20 17.65 38.85
CA GLU A 14 -6.59 17.89 38.51
C GLU A 14 -7.52 16.95 39.29
N GLU A 15 -8.66 17.48 39.72
CA GLU A 15 -9.70 16.72 40.43
C GLU A 15 -10.27 15.63 39.51
N GLY A 16 -10.37 14.39 40.02
CA GLY A 16 -10.84 13.23 39.26
C GLY A 16 -9.75 12.41 38.56
N LYS A 17 -8.47 12.84 38.58
CA LYS A 17 -7.34 12.01 38.12
C LYS A 17 -6.97 10.95 39.17
N THR A 18 -6.26 9.91 38.73
CA THR A 18 -5.72 8.87 39.62
C THR A 18 -4.36 9.27 40.16
N LEU A 19 -3.94 8.66 41.28
CA LEU A 19 -2.60 8.89 41.85
C LEU A 19 -1.49 8.60 40.83
N LEU A 20 -1.64 7.55 40.01
CA LEU A 20 -0.68 7.22 38.95
C LEU A 20 -0.59 8.35 37.91
N ALA A 21 -1.72 8.85 37.42
CA ALA A 21 -1.72 9.94 36.44
C ALA A 21 -1.07 11.21 36.99
N ALA A 22 -1.32 11.53 38.27
CA ALA A 22 -0.68 12.65 38.95
C ALA A 22 0.84 12.44 39.13
N ALA A 23 1.27 11.24 39.53
CA ALA A 23 2.67 10.89 39.67
C ALA A 23 3.43 10.98 38.33
N THR A 24 2.85 10.45 37.25
CA THR A 24 3.44 10.51 35.91
C THR A 24 3.63 11.96 35.43
N LEU A 25 2.65 12.83 35.67
CA LEU A 25 2.75 14.27 35.33
C LEU A 25 3.85 14.98 36.14
N ALA A 26 4.07 14.56 37.38
CA ALA A 26 5.12 15.09 38.25
C ALA A 26 6.52 14.49 37.97
N GLY A 27 6.63 13.54 37.03
CA GLY A 27 7.89 12.85 36.70
C GLY A 27 8.29 11.77 37.71
N ILE A 28 7.35 11.31 38.55
CA ILE A 28 7.56 10.22 39.50
C ILE A 28 7.14 8.92 38.82
N ASP A 29 8.08 7.98 38.71
CA ASP A 29 7.82 6.69 38.10
C ASP A 29 7.19 5.73 39.13
N ILE A 30 6.07 5.13 38.75
CA ILE A 30 5.40 4.09 39.53
C ILE A 30 5.20 2.89 38.60
N PRO A 31 5.80 1.74 38.90
CA PRO A 31 5.78 0.60 38.00
C PRO A 31 4.36 0.03 37.81
N THR A 32 4.04 -0.37 36.59
CA THR A 32 2.74 -0.96 36.25
C THR A 32 2.87 -2.11 35.26
N LEU A 33 2.09 -3.17 35.43
CA LEU A 33 1.96 -4.26 34.45
C LEU A 33 0.60 -4.27 33.73
N CYS A 34 -0.48 -3.90 34.44
CA CYS A 34 -1.84 -3.98 33.91
C CYS A 34 -2.48 -2.64 33.57
N TYR A 35 -1.67 -1.59 33.44
CA TYR A 35 -2.13 -0.24 33.12
C TYR A 35 -1.86 0.06 31.66
N HIS A 36 -2.84 0.66 30.99
CA HIS A 36 -2.70 1.18 29.64
C HIS A 36 -3.58 2.43 29.51
N PRO A 37 -3.09 3.56 28.95
CA PRO A 37 -3.85 4.81 28.91
C PRO A 37 -5.20 4.71 28.19
N ALA A 38 -5.30 3.88 27.16
CA ALA A 38 -6.53 3.69 26.38
C ALA A 38 -7.60 2.81 27.06
N VAL A 39 -7.32 2.24 28.25
CA VAL A 39 -8.21 1.27 28.91
C VAL A 39 -8.47 1.71 30.36
N PRO A 40 -9.71 1.65 30.85
CA PRO A 40 -10.00 1.90 32.26
C PRO A 40 -9.12 1.05 33.18
N SER A 41 -8.53 1.69 34.19
CA SER A 41 -7.66 1.00 35.15
C SER A 41 -8.49 0.18 36.15
N ALA A 42 -7.95 -0.97 36.56
CA ALA A 42 -8.60 -1.86 37.53
C ALA A 42 -7.75 -2.18 38.77
N GLY A 43 -6.49 -1.73 38.83
CA GLY A 43 -5.58 -2.08 39.93
C GLY A 43 -5.32 -3.57 40.11
N ALA A 44 -5.46 -4.38 39.04
CA ALA A 44 -5.45 -5.84 39.15
C ALA A 44 -4.05 -6.43 39.45
N CYS A 45 -2.99 -5.93 38.81
CA CYS A 45 -1.64 -6.48 38.99
C CYS A 45 -0.97 -6.14 40.33
N ARG A 46 -1.46 -5.12 41.05
CA ARG A 46 -0.90 -4.65 42.35
C ARG A 46 0.58 -4.25 42.35
N ILE A 47 1.23 -4.13 41.19
CA ILE A 47 2.60 -3.58 41.11
C ILE A 47 2.62 -2.07 41.40
N CYS A 48 1.62 -1.34 40.93
CA CYS A 48 1.45 0.11 41.18
C CYS A 48 1.01 0.48 42.61
N VAL A 49 1.22 -0.40 43.58
CA VAL A 49 0.86 -0.14 44.97
C VAL A 49 1.75 0.95 45.55
N VAL A 50 1.12 1.87 46.29
CA VAL A 50 1.75 2.94 47.05
C VAL A 50 1.17 2.97 48.47
N GLU A 51 1.89 3.54 49.42
CA GLU A 51 1.44 3.67 50.81
C GLU A 51 0.90 5.06 51.10
N ILE A 52 -0.32 5.14 51.63
CA ILE A 52 -0.86 6.39 52.20
C ILE A 52 -0.40 6.49 53.65
N THR A 53 0.38 7.54 53.95
CA THR A 53 0.90 7.82 55.30
C THR A 53 0.10 8.90 56.04
N GLY A 54 -0.61 9.77 55.31
CA GLY A 54 -1.33 10.91 55.86
C GLY A 54 -2.44 11.41 54.94
N GLY A 55 -3.38 12.20 55.47
CA GLY A 55 -4.49 12.81 54.72
C GLY A 55 -5.65 11.87 54.34
N GLY A 56 -5.48 10.56 54.45
CA GLY A 56 -6.49 9.55 54.14
C GLY A 56 -6.46 8.34 55.10
N GLN A 57 -7.13 7.25 54.72
CA GLN A 57 -7.02 5.99 55.48
C GLN A 57 -5.63 5.38 55.27
N PRO A 58 -4.84 5.15 56.33
CA PRO A 58 -3.50 4.60 56.20
C PRO A 58 -3.55 3.19 55.61
N GLY A 59 -2.74 2.93 54.58
CA GLY A 59 -2.75 1.62 53.93
C GLY A 59 -2.09 1.59 52.56
N LEU A 60 -1.96 0.39 52.03
CA LEU A 60 -1.45 0.13 50.68
C LEU A 60 -2.62 0.20 49.68
N VAL A 61 -2.52 1.11 48.71
CA VAL A 61 -3.55 1.31 47.68
C VAL A 61 -2.94 1.21 46.28
N PRO A 62 -3.69 0.74 45.27
CA PRO A 62 -3.24 0.75 43.88
C PRO A 62 -3.30 2.17 43.30
N ALA A 63 -2.15 2.78 43.00
CA ALA A 63 -2.08 4.15 42.49
C ALA A 63 -2.87 4.34 41.18
N CYS A 64 -2.94 3.31 40.34
CA CYS A 64 -3.62 3.42 39.04
C CYS A 64 -5.15 3.56 39.16
N ALA A 65 -5.76 3.13 40.26
CA ALA A 65 -7.21 3.13 40.44
C ALA A 65 -7.70 4.02 41.60
N TYR A 66 -6.78 4.54 42.42
CA TYR A 66 -7.11 5.41 43.54
C TYR A 66 -7.18 6.87 43.07
N PRO A 67 -8.28 7.59 43.33
CA PRO A 67 -8.42 9.00 42.94
C PRO A 67 -7.57 9.92 43.83
N VAL A 68 -7.08 11.03 43.28
CA VAL A 68 -6.41 12.08 44.07
C VAL A 68 -7.41 12.72 45.06
N GLN A 69 -6.95 13.04 46.26
CA GLN A 69 -7.71 13.75 47.30
C GLN A 69 -6.81 14.80 47.97
N GLU A 70 -7.43 15.87 48.49
CA GLU A 70 -6.71 16.98 49.10
C GLU A 70 -5.98 16.54 50.37
N GLY A 71 -4.69 16.88 50.46
CA GLY A 71 -3.87 16.62 51.62
C GLY A 71 -3.35 15.19 51.75
N LEU A 72 -3.48 14.34 50.72
CA LEU A 72 -2.89 12.99 50.75
C LEU A 72 -1.36 13.07 50.85
N GLU A 73 -0.79 12.24 51.71
CA GLU A 73 0.65 11.99 51.81
C GLU A 73 0.94 10.55 51.42
N ILE A 74 1.80 10.37 50.43
CA ILE A 74 2.04 9.09 49.76
C ILE A 74 3.54 8.80 49.72
N GLN A 75 3.90 7.55 49.97
CA GLN A 75 5.24 7.01 49.73
C GLN A 75 5.21 5.93 48.67
N THR A 76 6.10 6.03 47.67
CA THR A 76 6.18 5.08 46.55
C THR A 76 7.17 3.93 46.80
N GLU A 77 8.15 4.13 47.68
CA GLU A 77 9.25 3.20 47.97
C GLU A 77 9.40 2.88 49.48
N SER A 78 8.29 2.89 50.24
CA SER A 78 8.34 2.47 51.66
C SER A 78 8.70 0.98 51.78
N GLU A 79 9.24 0.56 52.93
CA GLU A 79 9.57 -0.86 53.18
C GLU A 79 8.37 -1.79 52.94
N ARG A 80 7.15 -1.33 53.25
CA ARG A 80 5.91 -2.07 53.02
C ARG A 80 5.56 -2.17 51.54
N VAL A 81 5.76 -1.11 50.77
CA VAL A 81 5.52 -1.11 49.31
C VAL A 81 6.49 -2.06 48.62
N VAL A 82 7.79 -1.94 48.91
CA VAL A 82 8.83 -2.80 48.33
C VAL A 82 8.59 -4.27 48.67
N ALA A 83 8.24 -4.59 49.91
CA ALA A 83 7.90 -5.95 50.32
C ALA A 83 6.65 -6.48 49.59
N SER A 84 5.62 -5.66 49.43
CA SER A 84 4.40 -6.02 48.68
C SER A 84 4.70 -6.28 47.21
N ARG A 85 5.49 -5.42 46.55
CA ARG A 85 5.90 -5.59 45.14
C ARG A 85 6.74 -6.85 44.97
N ARG A 86 7.73 -7.08 45.84
CA ARG A 86 8.58 -8.27 45.81
C ARG A 86 7.77 -9.56 45.93
N MET A 87 6.84 -9.64 46.89
CA MET A 87 5.97 -10.81 47.04
C MET A 87 5.06 -11.02 45.82
N THR A 88 4.49 -9.94 45.28
CA THR A 88 3.63 -10.00 44.08
C THR A 88 4.41 -10.51 42.87
N LEU A 89 5.62 -10.00 42.65
CA LEU A 89 6.51 -10.43 41.57
C LEU A 89 6.97 -11.88 41.75
N ALA A 90 7.26 -12.32 42.98
CA ALA A 90 7.62 -13.70 43.28
C ALA A 90 6.50 -14.69 42.89
N LEU A 91 5.24 -14.35 43.18
CA LEU A 91 4.07 -15.13 42.78
C LEU A 91 3.86 -15.10 41.26
N MET A 92 4.02 -13.94 40.63
CA MET A 92 3.90 -13.79 39.19
C MET A 92 4.99 -14.56 38.43
N LEU A 93 6.22 -14.58 38.93
CA LEU A 93 7.33 -15.31 38.33
C LEU A 93 7.15 -16.83 38.48
N ALA A 94 6.57 -17.28 39.59
CA ALA A 94 6.19 -18.69 39.76
C ALA A 94 5.10 -19.12 38.77
N ARG A 95 4.15 -18.23 38.46
CA ARG A 95 3.05 -18.50 37.52
C ARG A 95 3.43 -18.33 36.05
N SER A 96 4.21 -17.29 35.71
CA SER A 96 4.61 -16.95 34.34
C SER A 96 6.12 -16.75 34.25
N PRO A 97 6.91 -17.83 34.34
CA PRO A 97 8.37 -17.74 34.33
C PRO A 97 8.94 -17.33 32.97
N GLY A 98 8.17 -17.45 31.87
CA GLY A 98 8.61 -17.11 30.51
C GLY A 98 8.45 -15.64 30.13
N ALA A 99 7.72 -14.85 30.91
CA ALA A 99 7.45 -13.44 30.58
C ALA A 99 8.65 -12.55 30.91
N THR A 100 9.31 -12.01 29.88
CA THR A 100 10.52 -11.18 30.02
C THR A 100 10.30 -9.96 30.90
N ILE A 101 9.18 -9.25 30.74
CA ILE A 101 8.85 -8.07 31.56
C ILE A 101 8.75 -8.40 33.05
N ILE A 102 8.25 -9.58 33.40
CA ILE A 102 8.14 -10.02 34.80
C ILE A 102 9.52 -10.39 35.33
N GLN A 103 10.37 -11.03 34.52
CA GLN A 103 11.75 -11.37 34.89
C GLN A 103 12.58 -10.11 35.19
N GLU A 104 12.49 -9.10 34.33
CA GLU A 104 13.21 -7.83 34.48
C GLU A 104 12.79 -7.12 35.78
N MET A 105 11.49 -7.00 36.03
CA MET A 105 10.98 -6.39 37.28
C MET A 105 11.32 -7.24 38.52
N ALA A 106 11.23 -8.56 38.43
CA ALA A 106 11.61 -9.43 39.55
C ALA A 106 13.09 -9.26 39.92
N GLN A 107 13.97 -9.11 38.93
CA GLN A 107 15.39 -8.86 39.15
C GLN A 107 15.62 -7.50 39.84
N GLU A 108 14.90 -6.45 39.43
CA GLU A 108 14.99 -5.12 40.03
C GLU A 108 14.64 -5.12 41.52
N TYR A 109 13.56 -5.81 41.90
CA TYR A 109 13.08 -5.86 43.29
C TYR A 109 13.69 -7.00 44.14
N GLY A 110 14.57 -7.82 43.54
CA GLY A 110 15.16 -8.99 44.20
C GLY A 110 14.13 -10.04 44.60
N ALA A 111 13.15 -10.31 43.74
CA ALA A 111 12.12 -11.31 43.93
C ALA A 111 12.56 -12.67 43.36
N GLU A 112 12.50 -13.71 44.18
CA GLU A 112 12.74 -15.10 43.76
C GLU A 112 11.41 -15.84 43.61
N PRO A 113 11.28 -16.79 42.66
CA PRO A 113 10.04 -17.51 42.44
C PRO A 113 9.72 -18.39 43.65
N VAL A 114 8.47 -18.37 44.09
CA VAL A 114 7.99 -19.26 45.16
C VAL A 114 7.61 -20.64 44.61
N PRO A 115 7.81 -21.73 45.37
CA PRO A 115 7.33 -23.05 44.96
C PRO A 115 5.81 -23.07 44.83
N MET A 116 5.31 -23.25 43.60
CA MET A 116 3.88 -23.29 43.29
C MET A 116 3.64 -24.31 42.16
N ASP A 117 2.48 -24.99 42.20
CA ASP A 117 2.00 -25.75 41.04
C ASP A 117 1.48 -24.76 39.99
N LYS A 118 2.19 -24.67 38.87
CA LYS A 118 1.94 -23.69 37.81
C LYS A 118 0.66 -24.00 37.02
N GLY A 119 0.29 -25.27 36.90
CA GLY A 119 -0.64 -25.72 35.86
C GLY A 119 -0.16 -25.37 34.44
N ASP A 120 -1.08 -25.40 33.48
CA ASP A 120 -0.80 -25.16 32.05
C ASP A 120 -1.09 -23.71 31.58
N ASP A 121 -1.21 -22.74 32.49
CA ASP A 121 -1.61 -21.36 32.15
C ASP A 121 -0.61 -20.30 32.66
N ASP A 122 -0.08 -19.49 31.75
CA ASP A 122 0.86 -18.38 32.01
C ASP A 122 0.15 -17.03 32.28
N CYS A 123 -1.19 -17.00 32.33
CA CYS A 123 -1.96 -15.78 32.53
C CYS A 123 -1.91 -15.28 33.98
N ILE A 124 -1.49 -14.03 34.19
CA ILE A 124 -1.50 -13.37 35.52
C ILE A 124 -2.86 -12.79 35.92
N MET A 125 -3.93 -13.08 35.17
CA MET A 125 -5.31 -12.69 35.48
C MET A 125 -5.53 -11.17 35.63
N CYS A 126 -4.75 -10.36 34.90
CA CYS A 126 -4.82 -8.90 34.98
C CYS A 126 -6.07 -8.28 34.32
N GLY A 127 -6.72 -9.03 33.42
CA GLY A 127 -7.94 -8.61 32.71
C GLY A 127 -7.75 -7.53 31.66
N LEU A 128 -6.52 -7.20 31.27
CA LEU A 128 -6.27 -6.22 30.21
C LEU A 128 -6.93 -6.64 28.88
N CYS A 129 -6.83 -7.91 28.51
CA CYS A 129 -7.46 -8.46 27.31
C CYS A 129 -8.98 -8.30 27.31
N VAL A 130 -9.64 -8.51 28.45
CA VAL A 130 -11.10 -8.38 28.60
C VAL A 130 -11.50 -6.91 28.45
N ARG A 131 -10.81 -6.01 29.16
CA ARG A 131 -11.11 -4.58 29.14
C ARG A 131 -10.81 -3.96 27.78
N VAL A 132 -9.72 -4.32 27.09
CA VAL A 132 -9.45 -3.80 25.74
C VAL A 132 -10.49 -4.28 24.74
N CYS A 133 -10.91 -5.54 24.83
CA CYS A 133 -11.95 -6.08 23.97
C CYS A 133 -13.24 -5.27 24.16
N GLN A 134 -13.69 -5.13 25.41
CA GLN A 134 -14.95 -4.50 25.74
C GLN A 134 -14.93 -2.98 25.55
N ASP A 135 -13.97 -2.29 26.17
CA ASP A 135 -13.99 -0.83 26.32
C ASP A 135 -13.35 -0.10 25.13
N VAL A 136 -12.46 -0.75 24.37
CA VAL A 136 -11.76 -0.13 23.21
C VAL A 136 -12.27 -0.67 21.89
N ILE A 137 -12.37 -1.99 21.76
CA ILE A 137 -12.86 -2.60 20.51
C ILE A 137 -14.39 -2.59 20.44
N GLY A 138 -15.07 -2.45 21.59
CA GLY A 138 -16.53 -2.48 21.68
C GLY A 138 -17.11 -3.89 21.57
N GLN A 139 -16.27 -4.92 21.75
CA GLN A 139 -16.65 -6.33 21.61
C GLN A 139 -16.43 -7.05 22.93
N SER A 140 -17.33 -7.94 23.33
CA SER A 140 -17.17 -8.71 24.57
C SER A 140 -16.81 -10.17 24.28
N ALA A 141 -15.86 -10.37 23.36
CA ALA A 141 -15.50 -11.70 22.89
C ALA A 141 -14.80 -12.54 23.97
N VAL A 142 -13.97 -11.91 24.79
CA VAL A 142 -13.19 -12.56 25.87
C VAL A 142 -13.67 -12.04 27.22
N CYS A 143 -13.88 -12.94 28.19
CA CYS A 143 -14.36 -12.60 29.52
C CYS A 143 -13.68 -13.43 30.62
N PHE A 144 -13.97 -13.08 31.88
CA PHE A 144 -13.64 -13.93 33.02
C PHE A 144 -14.71 -14.99 33.22
N GLU A 145 -14.31 -16.26 33.30
CA GLU A 145 -15.15 -17.38 33.69
C GLU A 145 -14.65 -18.00 35.00
N GLY A 146 -15.54 -18.57 35.80
CA GLY A 146 -15.20 -19.21 37.07
C GLY A 146 -15.00 -18.24 38.25
N ARG A 147 -14.67 -18.78 39.42
CA ARG A 147 -14.39 -18.02 40.65
C ARG A 147 -13.22 -18.62 41.41
N GLY A 148 -12.52 -17.79 42.18
CA GLY A 148 -11.40 -18.24 43.01
C GLY A 148 -10.25 -18.83 42.17
N HIS A 149 -9.84 -20.05 42.48
CA HIS A 149 -8.74 -20.75 41.80
C HIS A 149 -9.13 -21.32 40.43
N GLU A 150 -10.43 -21.50 40.15
CA GLU A 150 -10.93 -21.94 38.84
C GLU A 150 -11.14 -20.77 37.86
N ARG A 151 -10.82 -19.53 38.29
CA ARG A 151 -11.03 -18.35 37.45
C ARG A 151 -10.03 -18.36 36.29
N LYS A 152 -10.54 -18.26 35.06
CA LYS A 152 -9.74 -18.20 33.83
C LYS A 152 -10.27 -17.13 32.88
N ILE A 153 -9.45 -16.80 31.88
CA ILE A 153 -9.82 -15.94 30.77
C ILE A 153 -10.20 -16.85 29.60
N THR A 154 -11.43 -16.74 29.14
CA THR A 154 -11.94 -17.55 28.03
C THR A 154 -13.11 -16.83 27.34
N THR A 155 -13.64 -17.43 26.28
CA THR A 155 -14.90 -17.04 25.66
C THR A 155 -16.09 -17.66 26.40
N PRO A 156 -17.32 -17.15 26.21
CA PRO A 156 -18.51 -17.77 26.78
C PRO A 156 -18.62 -19.27 26.41
N TYR A 157 -18.74 -20.14 27.43
CA TYR A 157 -18.84 -21.59 27.28
C TYR A 157 -17.62 -22.29 26.66
N ASP A 158 -16.43 -21.66 26.68
CA ASP A 158 -15.20 -22.18 26.05
C ASP A 158 -15.39 -22.48 24.55
N LYS A 159 -16.25 -21.73 23.87
CA LYS A 159 -16.50 -21.86 22.42
C LYS A 159 -15.97 -20.64 21.69
N GLN A 160 -15.44 -20.84 20.49
CA GLN A 160 -15.07 -19.71 19.62
C GLN A 160 -16.24 -18.74 19.50
N SER A 161 -15.92 -17.45 19.64
CA SER A 161 -16.92 -16.40 19.76
C SER A 161 -17.16 -15.76 18.40
N GLU A 162 -18.39 -15.85 17.88
CA GLU A 162 -18.76 -15.24 16.59
C GLU A 162 -18.65 -13.71 16.59
N VAL A 163 -18.64 -13.07 17.77
CA VAL A 163 -18.40 -11.63 17.90
C VAL A 163 -16.90 -11.27 17.87
N CYS A 164 -16.00 -12.26 17.89
CA CYS A 164 -14.56 -12.02 17.78
C CYS A 164 -14.21 -11.62 16.34
N LEU A 165 -13.62 -10.44 16.19
CA LEU A 165 -13.22 -9.88 14.88
C LEU A 165 -11.82 -10.32 14.43
N GLY A 166 -11.08 -11.08 15.25
CA GLY A 166 -9.69 -11.40 14.94
C GLY A 166 -8.76 -10.17 14.96
N CYS A 167 -9.06 -9.15 15.76
CA CYS A 167 -8.25 -7.92 15.79
C CYS A 167 -6.88 -8.06 16.48
N GLY A 168 -6.66 -9.13 17.26
CA GLY A 168 -5.41 -9.36 17.99
C GLY A 168 -5.12 -8.40 19.17
N ALA A 169 -5.97 -7.40 19.42
CA ALA A 169 -5.75 -6.38 20.46
C ALA A 169 -5.54 -6.99 21.86
N CYS A 170 -6.25 -8.08 22.16
CA CYS A 170 -6.14 -8.80 23.42
C CYS A 170 -4.76 -9.44 23.64
N ALA A 171 -4.14 -9.97 22.58
CA ALA A 171 -2.79 -10.54 22.63
C ALA A 171 -1.71 -9.47 22.65
N PHE A 172 -1.89 -8.40 21.87
CA PHE A 172 -0.96 -7.27 21.85
C PHE A 172 -0.79 -6.61 23.22
N ILE A 173 -1.89 -6.42 23.96
CA ILE A 173 -1.85 -5.79 25.29
C ILE A 173 -1.45 -6.77 26.42
N CYS A 174 -1.27 -8.05 26.13
CA CYS A 174 -1.03 -9.07 27.14
C CYS A 174 0.43 -9.02 27.62
N PRO A 175 0.70 -8.67 28.89
CA PRO A 175 2.08 -8.52 29.38
C PRO A 175 2.85 -9.84 29.43
N THR A 176 2.16 -10.98 29.47
CA THR A 176 2.78 -12.32 29.52
C THR A 176 2.69 -13.09 28.20
N GLY A 177 1.98 -12.57 27.20
CA GLY A 177 1.70 -13.31 25.97
C GLY A 177 0.83 -14.56 26.14
N ALA A 178 0.17 -14.73 27.29
CA ALA A 178 -0.58 -15.95 27.63
C ALA A 178 -1.89 -16.15 26.84
N ILE A 179 -2.35 -15.15 26.09
CA ILE A 179 -3.59 -15.23 25.33
C ILE A 179 -3.26 -15.36 23.84
N ASP A 180 -3.70 -16.45 23.23
CA ASP A 180 -3.63 -16.64 21.78
C ASP A 180 -5.01 -16.36 21.18
N PRO A 181 -5.20 -15.32 20.34
CA PRO A 181 -6.49 -15.04 19.75
C PRO A 181 -7.00 -16.18 18.85
N ALA A 182 -6.12 -17.06 18.36
CA ALA A 182 -6.50 -18.24 17.56
C ALA A 182 -7.38 -19.23 18.35
N ASP A 183 -7.24 -19.28 19.68
CA ASP A 183 -8.05 -20.15 20.54
C ASP A 183 -9.52 -19.70 20.62
N TYR A 184 -9.78 -18.41 20.38
CA TYR A 184 -11.06 -17.78 20.65
C TYR A 184 -11.76 -17.26 19.39
N CYS A 185 -11.01 -17.03 18.31
CA CYS A 185 -11.51 -16.48 17.06
C CYS A 185 -11.93 -17.61 16.10
N PRO A 186 -13.16 -17.58 15.55
CA PRO A 186 -13.57 -18.52 14.50
C PRO A 186 -12.93 -18.20 13.14
N HIS A 187 -12.36 -17.00 12.98
CA HIS A 187 -11.70 -16.54 11.76
C HIS A 187 -10.18 -16.46 11.95
N PRO A 188 -9.38 -16.77 10.93
CA PRO A 188 -7.94 -16.55 10.99
C PRO A 188 -7.64 -15.07 11.28
N LEU A 189 -6.60 -14.82 12.07
CA LEU A 189 -6.05 -13.47 12.23
C LEU A 189 -5.43 -13.04 10.89
N GLU A 190 -6.26 -12.50 10.00
CA GLU A 190 -5.81 -12.03 8.70
C GLU A 190 -5.00 -10.75 8.91
N THR A 191 -3.70 -10.88 8.69
CA THR A 191 -2.80 -9.73 8.66
C THR A 191 -2.91 -9.03 7.32
N ILE A 192 -2.87 -7.70 7.34
CA ILE A 192 -3.02 -6.92 6.11
C ILE A 192 -1.69 -7.00 5.35
N PRO A 193 -1.66 -7.55 4.12
CA PRO A 193 -0.45 -7.61 3.34
C PRO A 193 0.01 -6.18 2.98
N ASN A 194 1.32 -5.96 3.00
CA ASN A 194 1.88 -4.68 2.62
C ASN A 194 2.08 -4.60 1.10
N ASP A 195 1.24 -3.81 0.43
CA ASP A 195 1.25 -3.63 -1.02
C ASP A 195 2.60 -3.09 -1.54
N PHE A 196 3.24 -2.17 -0.79
CA PHE A 196 4.54 -1.61 -1.16
C PHE A 196 5.66 -2.65 -1.16
N ASN A 197 5.53 -3.67 -0.31
CA ASN A 197 6.45 -4.79 -0.19
C ASN A 197 5.95 -6.05 -0.90
N CYS A 198 4.94 -5.93 -1.77
CA CYS A 198 4.37 -7.04 -2.54
C CYS A 198 3.85 -8.19 -1.66
N GLY A 199 3.35 -7.88 -0.45
CA GLY A 199 2.82 -8.88 0.49
C GLY A 199 3.87 -9.76 1.17
N LEU A 200 5.16 -9.41 1.07
CA LEU A 200 6.25 -10.13 1.76
C LEU A 200 6.27 -9.90 3.27
N ASP A 201 5.71 -8.78 3.72
CA ASP A 201 5.44 -8.47 5.13
C ASP A 201 4.01 -7.91 5.28
N THR A 202 3.68 -7.57 6.52
CA THR A 202 2.36 -7.12 6.91
C THR A 202 2.41 -5.67 7.37
N ARG A 203 1.27 -4.99 7.30
CA ARG A 203 1.10 -3.61 7.75
C ARG A 203 -0.11 -3.45 8.65
N THR A 204 -0.18 -2.33 9.35
CA THR A 204 -1.34 -1.90 10.13
C THR A 204 -2.31 -1.07 9.26
N PRO A 205 -3.60 -0.93 9.66
CA PRO A 205 -4.55 -0.08 8.93
C PRO A 205 -4.09 1.38 8.83
N ILE A 206 -3.62 1.95 9.94
CA ILE A 206 -2.93 3.24 9.96
C ILE A 206 -1.44 3.01 9.72
N HIS A 207 -0.89 3.53 8.63
CA HIS A 207 0.50 3.31 8.26
C HIS A 207 1.03 4.42 7.34
N ILE A 208 2.35 4.48 7.22
CA ILE A 208 3.03 5.27 6.18
C ILE A 208 3.45 4.27 5.10
N PRO A 209 3.17 4.50 3.80
CA PRO A 209 3.47 3.53 2.74
C PRO A 209 4.91 3.02 2.74
N PHE A 210 5.88 3.92 2.99
CA PHE A 210 7.29 3.58 3.17
C PHE A 210 8.02 4.69 3.95
N PRO A 211 9.18 4.40 4.58
CA PRO A 211 9.81 5.34 5.52
C PRO A 211 10.22 6.71 4.94
N GLN A 212 10.40 6.81 3.63
CA GLN A 212 10.79 8.04 2.93
C GLN A 212 9.64 8.65 2.10
N ALA A 213 8.39 8.33 2.44
CA ALA A 213 7.23 8.86 1.73
C ALA A 213 7.21 10.40 1.72
N VAL A 214 6.77 11.00 0.62
CA VAL A 214 6.63 12.45 0.47
C VAL A 214 5.22 12.75 -0.10
N PRO A 215 4.34 13.44 0.65
CA PRO A 215 4.54 13.91 2.03
C PRO A 215 4.68 12.74 3.03
N ASN A 216 5.51 12.91 4.06
CA ASN A 216 5.69 11.89 5.09
C ASN A 216 4.53 11.93 6.11
N LYS A 217 3.35 11.54 5.64
CA LYS A 217 2.10 11.54 6.40
C LYS A 217 1.50 10.13 6.44
N PRO A 218 1.00 9.68 7.59
CA PRO A 218 0.27 8.42 7.67
C PRO A 218 -1.08 8.54 6.96
N LEU A 219 -1.59 7.40 6.49
CA LEU A 219 -2.93 7.25 5.96
C LEU A 219 -3.68 6.15 6.73
N ILE A 220 -5.00 6.21 6.72
CA ILE A 220 -5.86 5.16 7.28
C ILE A 220 -6.51 4.41 6.14
N ASP A 221 -6.20 3.12 6.05
CA ASP A 221 -6.89 2.18 5.17
C ASP A 221 -8.30 1.90 5.71
N ARG A 222 -9.31 2.49 5.06
CA ARG A 222 -10.72 2.40 5.51
C ARG A 222 -11.28 0.99 5.41
N GLU A 223 -10.83 0.18 4.46
CA GLU A 223 -11.38 -1.15 4.22
C GLU A 223 -11.00 -2.12 5.34
N ASN A 224 -9.80 -1.95 5.90
CA ASN A 224 -9.26 -2.82 6.95
C ASN A 224 -9.29 -2.19 8.35
N CYS A 225 -9.72 -0.94 8.49
CA CYS A 225 -9.75 -0.26 9.79
C CYS A 225 -10.97 -0.66 10.61
N ILE A 226 -10.73 -1.16 11.82
CA ILE A 226 -11.79 -1.58 12.76
C ILE A 226 -12.77 -0.45 13.07
N HIS A 227 -12.32 0.81 13.13
CA HIS A 227 -13.21 1.95 13.34
C HIS A 227 -14.28 2.05 12.25
N PHE A 228 -13.89 1.96 10.97
CA PHE A 228 -14.83 2.07 9.85
C PHE A 228 -15.68 0.80 9.67
N ILE A 229 -15.20 -0.35 10.15
CA ILE A 229 -15.94 -1.62 10.12
C ILE A 229 -17.01 -1.68 11.23
N THR A 230 -16.70 -1.21 12.45
CA THR A 230 -17.57 -1.39 13.63
C THR A 230 -18.15 -0.10 14.21
N GLY A 231 -17.56 1.05 13.89
CA GLY A 231 -17.88 2.35 14.48
C GLY A 231 -17.30 2.59 15.88
N GLY A 232 -16.54 1.65 16.45
CA GLY A 232 -16.17 1.69 17.88
C GLY A 232 -14.70 2.01 18.21
N CYS A 233 -13.75 1.59 17.38
CA CYS A 233 -12.32 1.66 17.74
C CYS A 233 -11.77 3.09 17.58
N GLU A 234 -11.32 3.73 18.67
CA GLU A 234 -10.69 5.07 18.62
C GLU A 234 -9.25 5.10 19.15
N ALA A 235 -8.61 3.94 19.28
CA ALA A 235 -7.30 3.81 19.92
C ALA A 235 -6.22 4.73 19.32
N CYS A 236 -6.17 4.85 17.99
CA CYS A 236 -5.19 5.70 17.32
C CYS A 236 -5.43 7.20 17.61
N LYS A 237 -6.68 7.65 17.70
CA LYS A 237 -7.04 9.04 18.03
C LYS A 237 -6.65 9.40 19.46
N GLN A 238 -6.90 8.51 20.41
CA GLN A 238 -6.56 8.72 21.83
C GLN A 238 -5.04 8.81 22.09
N ILE A 239 -4.24 8.08 21.30
CA ILE A 239 -2.77 8.02 21.47
C ILE A 239 -2.07 9.14 20.68
N CYS A 240 -2.71 9.71 19.65
CA CYS A 240 -2.09 10.70 18.78
C CYS A 240 -1.86 12.03 19.52
N PRO A 241 -0.61 12.43 19.82
CA PRO A 241 -0.35 13.68 20.56
C PRO A 241 -0.66 14.94 19.72
N ALA A 242 -0.72 14.80 18.40
CA ALA A 242 -1.00 15.90 17.47
C ALA A 242 -2.49 16.11 17.22
N ASP A 243 -3.36 15.24 17.75
CA ASP A 243 -4.81 15.24 17.51
C ASP A 243 -5.17 15.36 16.02
N ALA A 244 -4.41 14.66 15.17
CA ALA A 244 -4.48 14.80 13.71
C ALA A 244 -5.46 13.82 13.04
N ILE A 245 -6.09 12.93 13.82
CA ILE A 245 -6.94 11.85 13.29
C ILE A 245 -8.39 12.31 13.27
N ASP A 246 -8.92 12.47 12.06
CA ASP A 246 -10.31 12.80 11.80
C ASP A 246 -10.97 11.67 10.98
N PHE A 247 -11.90 10.94 11.61
CA PHE A 247 -12.63 9.86 10.96
C PHE A 247 -13.77 10.36 10.07
N ASP A 248 -14.25 11.59 10.30
CA ASP A 248 -15.36 12.21 9.57
C ASP A 248 -14.89 12.93 8.29
N MET A 249 -13.57 12.94 8.03
CA MET A 249 -12.99 13.53 6.82
C MET A 249 -13.60 12.93 5.55
N THR A 250 -14.12 13.77 4.66
CA THR A 250 -14.72 13.36 3.38
C THR A 250 -13.89 13.79 2.19
N ASP A 251 -14.03 13.08 1.07
CA ASP A 251 -13.41 13.46 -0.20
C ASP A 251 -13.92 14.83 -0.67
N GLU A 252 -13.00 15.67 -1.16
CA GLU A 252 -13.30 16.99 -1.71
C GLU A 252 -13.01 17.00 -3.23
N TYR A 253 -13.98 17.48 -4.01
CA TYR A 253 -13.81 17.67 -5.44
C TYR A 253 -13.26 19.08 -5.71
N VAL A 254 -11.99 19.16 -6.09
CA VAL A 254 -11.34 20.43 -6.48
C VAL A 254 -11.44 20.60 -8.01
N THR A 255 -11.95 21.75 -8.45
CA THR A 255 -12.05 22.08 -9.89
C THR A 255 -10.98 23.11 -10.26
N GLU A 256 -9.99 22.69 -11.04
CA GLU A 256 -8.90 23.54 -11.51
C GLU A 256 -8.97 23.79 -13.02
N LYS A 257 -8.67 25.02 -13.43
CA LYS A 257 -8.56 25.37 -14.85
C LYS A 257 -7.13 25.14 -15.32
N VAL A 258 -6.94 24.14 -16.18
CA VAL A 258 -5.63 23.77 -16.73
C VAL A 258 -5.56 23.99 -18.24
N GLY A 259 -4.39 24.39 -18.74
CA GLY A 259 -4.15 24.59 -20.17
C GLY A 259 -3.65 23.34 -20.92
N ALA A 260 -3.10 22.38 -20.18
CA ALA A 260 -2.60 21.13 -20.73
C ALA A 260 -2.66 20.01 -19.68
N ILE A 261 -2.76 18.76 -20.14
CA ILE A 261 -2.76 17.55 -19.32
C ILE A 261 -1.60 16.67 -19.79
N VAL A 262 -0.78 16.19 -18.85
CA VAL A 262 0.28 15.21 -19.12
C VAL A 262 -0.09 13.90 -18.43
N VAL A 263 -0.30 12.85 -19.21
CA VAL A 263 -0.58 11.51 -18.69
C VAL A 263 0.74 10.78 -18.46
N ALA A 264 1.05 10.50 -17.20
CA ALA A 264 2.27 9.82 -16.76
C ALA A 264 1.99 8.75 -15.69
N THR A 265 0.90 7.99 -15.88
CA THR A 265 0.37 7.01 -14.90
C THR A 265 1.18 5.72 -14.76
N GLY A 266 2.29 5.60 -15.48
CA GLY A 266 3.22 4.48 -15.31
C GLY A 266 2.68 3.15 -15.86
N TYR A 267 2.94 2.07 -15.12
CA TYR A 267 2.69 0.69 -15.52
C TYR A 267 2.54 -0.21 -14.29
N GLU A 268 2.04 -1.42 -14.51
CA GLU A 268 1.99 -2.51 -13.54
C GLU A 268 2.72 -3.75 -14.06
N LEU A 269 2.92 -4.75 -13.22
CA LEU A 269 3.54 -6.01 -13.63
C LEU A 269 2.48 -7.08 -13.85
N PHE A 270 2.68 -7.84 -14.93
CA PHE A 270 1.87 -9.01 -15.24
C PHE A 270 1.93 -10.03 -14.10
N ASN A 271 0.77 -10.46 -13.59
CA ASN A 271 0.70 -11.48 -12.56
C ASN A 271 1.04 -12.87 -13.15
N PRO A 272 2.16 -13.51 -12.76
CA PRO A 272 2.58 -14.77 -13.34
C PRO A 272 1.83 -16.00 -12.79
N ASP A 273 0.90 -15.84 -11.84
CA ASP A 273 0.09 -16.91 -11.25
C ASP A 273 -0.71 -17.72 -12.30
N VAL A 274 -1.04 -17.08 -13.43
CA VAL A 274 -1.70 -17.75 -14.57
C VAL A 274 -0.85 -18.88 -15.20
N TYR A 275 0.46 -18.90 -14.93
CA TYR A 275 1.38 -19.93 -15.42
C TYR A 275 1.65 -20.97 -14.35
N ALA A 276 0.75 -21.95 -14.26
CA ALA A 276 0.89 -23.09 -13.36
C ALA A 276 2.23 -23.84 -13.54
N GLU A 277 2.81 -23.81 -14.74
CA GLU A 277 4.13 -24.40 -15.02
C GLU A 277 5.29 -23.76 -14.24
N TYR A 278 5.14 -22.51 -13.78
CA TYR A 278 6.16 -21.80 -12.99
C TYR A 278 5.91 -21.87 -11.49
N GLY A 279 4.68 -22.17 -11.06
CA GLY A 279 4.36 -22.42 -9.65
C GLY A 279 4.47 -21.19 -8.74
N TYR A 280 4.39 -19.99 -9.30
CA TYR A 280 4.20 -18.76 -8.53
C TYR A 280 2.91 -18.84 -7.71
N GLY A 281 2.87 -18.23 -6.52
CA GLY A 281 1.76 -18.35 -5.56
C GLY A 281 1.68 -19.70 -4.84
N ARG A 282 2.10 -20.80 -5.47
CA ARG A 282 2.13 -22.15 -4.87
C ARG A 282 3.43 -22.46 -4.14
N TYR A 283 4.57 -22.07 -4.70
CA TYR A 283 5.88 -22.32 -4.13
C TYR A 283 6.42 -21.02 -3.50
N PRO A 284 6.65 -20.96 -2.17
CA PRO A 284 7.07 -19.74 -1.51
C PRO A 284 8.39 -19.16 -2.02
N ASP A 285 9.28 -20.02 -2.54
CA ASP A 285 10.60 -19.61 -3.05
C ASP A 285 10.59 -19.22 -4.55
N VAL A 286 9.40 -19.19 -5.19
CA VAL A 286 9.22 -18.63 -6.53
C VAL A 286 8.67 -17.22 -6.38
N VAL A 287 9.51 -16.23 -6.67
CA VAL A 287 9.21 -14.81 -6.46
C VAL A 287 9.27 -14.03 -7.76
N THR A 288 8.60 -12.89 -7.84
CA THR A 288 8.77 -11.95 -8.96
C THR A 288 10.03 -11.11 -8.81
N SER A 289 10.42 -10.47 -9.91
CA SER A 289 11.55 -9.55 -9.94
C SER A 289 11.34 -8.31 -9.05
N ILE A 290 10.09 -7.87 -8.83
CA ILE A 290 9.81 -6.75 -7.91
C ILE A 290 9.86 -7.18 -6.45
N GLU A 291 9.37 -8.38 -6.10
CA GLU A 291 9.58 -8.96 -4.76
C GLU A 291 11.07 -9.09 -4.45
N PHE A 292 11.87 -9.54 -5.43
CA PHE A 292 13.32 -9.60 -5.29
C PHE A 292 13.95 -8.23 -5.02
N GLU A 293 13.50 -7.16 -5.71
CA GLU A 293 13.95 -5.80 -5.41
C GLU A 293 13.60 -5.37 -3.99
N ARG A 294 12.38 -5.69 -3.53
CA ARG A 294 11.95 -5.36 -2.16
C ARG A 294 12.81 -6.10 -1.14
N MET A 295 13.10 -7.39 -1.33
CA MET A 295 14.01 -8.15 -0.45
C MET A 295 15.43 -7.59 -0.39
N VAL A 296 15.97 -7.14 -1.52
CA VAL A 296 17.35 -6.59 -1.55
C VAL A 296 17.41 -5.14 -1.05
N SER A 297 16.27 -4.45 -0.99
CA SER A 297 16.19 -3.07 -0.52
C SER A 297 16.46 -2.94 0.98
N ALA A 298 17.26 -1.96 1.38
CA ALA A 298 17.55 -1.69 2.80
C ALA A 298 16.29 -1.26 3.59
N SER A 299 15.35 -0.57 2.94
CA SER A 299 14.02 -0.25 3.49
C SER A 299 12.97 -1.29 3.11
N GLY A 300 13.41 -2.48 2.72
CA GLY A 300 12.58 -3.63 2.41
C GLY A 300 12.19 -4.44 3.64
N PRO A 301 11.30 -5.44 3.44
CA PRO A 301 10.78 -6.29 4.53
C PRO A 301 11.90 -7.10 5.23
N THR A 302 12.99 -7.39 4.51
CA THR A 302 14.12 -8.16 5.03
C THR A 302 15.34 -7.28 5.33
N THR A 303 15.17 -5.95 5.40
CA THR A 303 16.25 -4.97 5.69
C THR A 303 17.47 -5.07 4.75
N GLY A 304 17.25 -5.59 3.54
CA GLY A 304 18.28 -5.80 2.53
C GLY A 304 19.02 -7.13 2.63
N GLU A 305 18.63 -8.01 3.55
CA GLU A 305 19.12 -9.39 3.62
C GLU A 305 18.31 -10.27 2.67
N LEU A 306 18.98 -10.94 1.74
CA LEU A 306 18.31 -11.81 0.79
C LEU A 306 18.07 -13.18 1.42
N VAL A 307 16.81 -13.47 1.76
CA VAL A 307 16.39 -14.71 2.40
C VAL A 307 15.30 -15.42 1.59
N ARG A 308 15.24 -16.74 1.72
CA ARG A 308 14.17 -17.57 1.18
C ARG A 308 12.88 -17.37 1.99
N PRO A 309 11.74 -17.04 1.36
CA PRO A 309 10.47 -16.90 2.07
C PRO A 309 10.07 -18.15 2.87
N SER A 310 10.43 -19.36 2.39
CA SER A 310 10.09 -20.61 3.07
C SER A 310 10.89 -20.89 4.35
N THR A 311 12.16 -20.46 4.42
CA THR A 311 13.12 -20.93 5.45
C THR A 311 13.87 -19.83 6.17
N GLY A 312 13.77 -18.58 5.71
CA GLY A 312 14.52 -17.44 6.25
C GLY A 312 16.03 -17.49 6.03
N LYS A 313 16.54 -18.46 5.25
CA LYS A 313 17.98 -18.63 4.97
C LYS A 313 18.37 -18.04 3.62
N PRO A 314 19.62 -17.58 3.43
CA PRO A 314 20.06 -17.05 2.15
C PRO A 314 20.12 -18.15 1.07
N PRO A 315 19.56 -17.94 -0.14
CA PRO A 315 19.59 -18.93 -1.21
C PRO A 315 21.01 -19.03 -1.81
N LYS A 316 21.56 -20.24 -1.87
CA LYS A 316 22.88 -20.51 -2.49
C LYS A 316 22.80 -20.67 -4.00
N THR A 317 21.63 -21.05 -4.52
CA THR A 317 21.39 -21.14 -5.96
C THR A 317 20.14 -20.38 -6.34
N VAL A 318 20.29 -19.35 -7.18
CA VAL A 318 19.18 -18.54 -7.72
C VAL A 318 19.07 -18.72 -9.23
N VAL A 319 17.85 -18.87 -9.72
CA VAL A 319 17.59 -18.97 -11.17
C VAL A 319 16.62 -17.86 -11.60
N PHE A 320 17.06 -17.02 -12.52
CA PHE A 320 16.29 -15.94 -13.11
C PHE A 320 15.65 -16.40 -14.43
N LEU A 321 14.35 -16.18 -14.59
CA LEU A 321 13.60 -16.52 -15.79
C LEU A 321 13.19 -15.24 -16.51
N GLN A 322 13.67 -15.04 -17.74
CA GLN A 322 13.27 -13.90 -18.56
C GLN A 322 11.99 -14.16 -19.36
N CYS A 323 11.39 -13.05 -19.81
CA CYS A 323 10.23 -13.05 -20.70
C CYS A 323 9.00 -13.77 -20.10
N ILE A 324 8.77 -13.62 -18.79
CA ILE A 324 7.54 -14.11 -18.16
C ILE A 324 6.40 -13.18 -18.59
N GLY A 325 5.38 -13.73 -19.25
CA GLY A 325 4.28 -12.95 -19.83
C GLY A 325 4.60 -12.20 -21.13
N SER A 326 5.88 -11.90 -21.42
CA SER A 326 6.29 -11.20 -22.65
C SER A 326 6.74 -12.14 -23.76
N ARG A 327 6.63 -11.69 -25.03
CA ARG A 327 7.05 -12.42 -26.23
C ARG A 327 6.45 -13.83 -26.32
N ARG A 328 5.17 -13.96 -25.98
CA ARG A 328 4.39 -15.20 -26.03
C ARG A 328 3.06 -14.89 -26.73
N GLU A 329 2.79 -15.54 -27.85
CA GLU A 329 1.53 -15.33 -28.61
C GLU A 329 0.32 -15.94 -27.89
N GLN A 330 0.43 -17.20 -27.45
CA GLN A 330 -0.66 -17.90 -26.76
C GLN A 330 -0.53 -17.80 -25.24
N GLY A 331 -1.56 -17.23 -24.59
CA GLY A 331 -1.61 -17.10 -23.14
C GLY A 331 -0.59 -16.11 -22.59
N GLY A 332 -0.14 -15.13 -23.38
CA GLY A 332 0.77 -14.07 -22.96
C GLY A 332 0.67 -12.86 -23.87
N LEU A 333 1.70 -12.01 -23.85
CA LEU A 333 1.75 -10.75 -24.58
C LEU A 333 2.79 -10.85 -25.72
N PRO A 334 2.47 -10.42 -26.95
CA PRO A 334 3.37 -10.57 -28.09
C PRO A 334 4.58 -9.63 -28.03
N TYR A 335 4.48 -8.53 -27.29
CA TYR A 335 5.52 -7.51 -27.21
C TYR A 335 6.62 -7.85 -26.19
N CYS A 336 7.71 -7.09 -26.26
CA CYS A 336 8.82 -7.15 -25.33
C CYS A 336 8.69 -6.03 -24.30
N SER A 337 8.85 -6.36 -23.02
CA SER A 337 8.83 -5.37 -21.93
C SER A 337 10.10 -4.52 -21.80
N LYS A 338 11.06 -4.66 -22.72
CA LYS A 338 12.31 -3.87 -22.87
C LYS A 338 13.31 -3.91 -21.70
N ILE A 339 12.87 -3.80 -20.45
CA ILE A 339 13.73 -3.59 -19.28
C ILE A 339 14.18 -4.88 -18.58
N CYS A 340 13.49 -6.00 -18.81
CA CYS A 340 13.68 -7.23 -18.05
C CYS A 340 15.07 -7.85 -18.17
N CYS A 341 15.69 -7.78 -19.36
CA CYS A 341 17.06 -8.24 -19.54
C CYS A 341 18.05 -7.43 -18.67
N MET A 342 17.82 -6.13 -18.52
CA MET A 342 18.71 -5.21 -17.83
C MET A 342 18.57 -5.28 -16.31
N TYR A 343 17.34 -5.27 -15.79
CA TYR A 343 17.17 -5.44 -14.34
C TYR A 343 17.59 -6.83 -13.88
N THR A 344 17.46 -7.88 -14.71
CA THR A 344 17.93 -9.22 -14.35
C THR A 344 19.46 -9.24 -14.21
N ALA A 345 20.18 -8.57 -15.11
CA ALA A 345 21.62 -8.40 -14.98
C ALA A 345 22.00 -7.61 -13.72
N LYS A 346 21.20 -6.57 -13.36
CA LYS A 346 21.36 -5.84 -12.10
C LYS A 346 21.13 -6.76 -10.89
N HIS A 347 20.07 -7.58 -10.91
CA HIS A 347 19.76 -8.52 -9.83
C HIS A 347 20.84 -9.56 -9.65
N ALA A 348 21.43 -10.08 -10.74
CA ALA A 348 22.57 -10.99 -10.66
C ALA A 348 23.79 -10.35 -9.95
N ILE A 349 24.09 -9.08 -10.24
CA ILE A 349 25.15 -8.34 -9.54
C ILE A 349 24.80 -8.22 -8.05
N LEU A 350 23.60 -7.73 -7.74
CA LEU A 350 23.15 -7.53 -6.35
C LEU A 350 23.15 -8.85 -5.55
N TYR A 351 22.67 -9.93 -6.16
CA TYR A 351 22.75 -11.27 -5.60
C TYR A 351 24.19 -11.65 -5.26
N LYS A 352 25.14 -11.47 -6.20
CA LYS A 352 26.55 -11.82 -5.96
C LYS A 352 27.23 -10.97 -4.89
N HIS A 353 26.75 -9.74 -4.68
CA HIS A 353 27.19 -8.88 -3.58
C HIS A 353 26.62 -9.28 -2.22
N LYS A 354 25.43 -9.90 -2.18
CA LYS A 354 24.78 -10.34 -0.94
C LYS A 354 25.12 -11.79 -0.57
N VAL A 355 25.27 -12.65 -1.57
CA VAL A 355 25.59 -14.07 -1.44
C VAL A 355 26.84 -14.37 -2.27
N HIS A 356 28.01 -14.09 -1.70
CA HIS A 356 29.29 -14.17 -2.40
C HIS A 356 29.62 -15.56 -2.96
N ASP A 357 29.31 -16.61 -2.20
CA ASP A 357 29.53 -18.01 -2.58
C ASP A 357 28.36 -18.60 -3.40
N GLY A 358 27.32 -17.81 -3.66
CA GLY A 358 26.14 -18.25 -4.40
C GLY A 358 26.37 -18.37 -5.90
N GLN A 359 25.57 -19.23 -6.54
CA GLN A 359 25.51 -19.42 -7.98
C GLN A 359 24.21 -18.84 -8.55
N ALA A 360 24.31 -18.08 -9.63
CA ALA A 360 23.16 -17.52 -10.34
C ALA A 360 23.10 -18.04 -11.78
N PHE A 361 21.90 -18.39 -12.23
CA PHE A 361 21.64 -18.80 -13.61
C PHE A 361 20.56 -17.92 -14.22
N VAL A 362 20.71 -17.54 -15.49
CA VAL A 362 19.74 -16.70 -16.21
C VAL A 362 19.27 -17.44 -17.45
N PHE A 363 17.99 -17.83 -17.47
CA PHE A 363 17.34 -18.38 -18.66
C PHE A 363 16.79 -17.24 -19.53
N TYR A 364 17.23 -17.18 -20.78
CA TYR A 364 16.87 -16.12 -21.70
C TYR A 364 16.69 -16.63 -23.14
N MET A 365 15.97 -15.89 -23.97
CA MET A 365 15.90 -16.14 -25.42
C MET A 365 16.95 -15.30 -26.18
N ASP A 366 16.87 -13.99 -25.97
CA ASP A 366 17.79 -12.99 -26.52
C ASP A 366 18.09 -11.97 -25.42
N VAL A 367 19.36 -11.56 -25.30
CA VAL A 367 19.72 -10.43 -24.44
C VAL A 367 19.43 -9.15 -25.20
N ARG A 368 18.51 -8.32 -24.67
CA ARG A 368 18.17 -7.00 -25.23
C ARG A 368 18.79 -5.88 -24.41
N SER A 369 20.02 -5.54 -24.74
CA SER A 369 20.85 -4.49 -24.12
C SER A 369 20.81 -3.18 -24.94
N GLY A 370 19.61 -2.76 -25.36
CA GLY A 370 19.41 -1.59 -26.23
C GLY A 370 19.52 -0.27 -25.47
N GLY A 371 20.74 0.27 -25.32
CA GLY A 371 21.00 1.54 -24.65
C GLY A 371 22.49 1.84 -24.56
N LYS A 372 22.85 3.08 -24.19
CA LYS A 372 24.27 3.45 -24.00
C LYS A 372 24.82 2.66 -22.81
N ASN A 373 25.93 1.96 -23.02
CA ASN A 373 26.63 1.14 -22.02
C ASN A 373 25.89 -0.12 -21.53
N TYR A 374 24.72 -0.45 -22.08
CA TYR A 374 23.94 -1.61 -21.62
C TYR A 374 24.60 -2.93 -21.99
N GLU A 375 25.21 -3.01 -23.17
CA GLU A 375 25.95 -4.20 -23.60
C GLU A 375 27.17 -4.44 -22.71
N GLN A 376 27.93 -3.38 -22.41
CA GLN A 376 29.07 -3.44 -21.50
C GLN A 376 28.63 -3.90 -20.10
N PHE A 377 27.47 -3.46 -19.63
CA PHE A 377 26.90 -3.87 -18.35
C PHE A 377 26.60 -5.38 -18.32
N VAL A 378 25.89 -5.92 -19.31
CA VAL A 378 25.60 -7.36 -19.36
C VAL A 378 26.87 -8.19 -19.55
N ARG A 379 27.78 -7.75 -20.43
CA ARG A 379 29.08 -8.42 -20.63
C ARG A 379 29.92 -8.46 -19.37
N ARG A 380 29.84 -7.44 -18.52
CA ARG A 380 30.50 -7.42 -17.22
C ARG A 380 30.00 -8.56 -16.33
N VAL A 381 28.68 -8.72 -16.21
CA VAL A 381 28.05 -9.80 -15.43
C VAL A 381 28.54 -11.18 -15.88
N ILE A 382 28.63 -11.40 -17.19
CA ILE A 382 29.09 -12.65 -17.78
C ILE A 382 30.60 -12.85 -17.55
N LYS A 383 31.42 -11.84 -17.85
CA LYS A 383 32.89 -11.92 -17.77
C LYS A 383 33.38 -12.10 -16.33
N GLU A 384 32.75 -11.42 -15.38
CA GLU A 384 33.06 -11.52 -13.95
C GLU A 384 32.38 -12.73 -13.29
N GLN A 385 31.78 -13.64 -14.08
CA GLN A 385 31.13 -14.88 -13.63
C GLN A 385 30.11 -14.66 -12.50
N MET A 386 29.38 -13.55 -12.55
CA MET A 386 28.34 -13.25 -11.57
C MET A 386 27.07 -14.07 -11.82
N ALA A 387 26.79 -14.40 -13.09
CA ALA A 387 25.72 -15.32 -13.47
C ALA A 387 26.06 -16.09 -14.76
N THR A 388 25.57 -17.32 -14.84
CA THR A 388 25.65 -18.16 -16.03
C THR A 388 24.40 -17.98 -16.89
N TYR A 389 24.59 -17.59 -18.15
CA TYR A 389 23.50 -17.33 -19.08
C TYR A 389 23.21 -18.58 -19.92
N LEU A 390 21.99 -19.10 -19.81
CA LEU A 390 21.51 -20.28 -20.53
C LEU A 390 20.48 -19.85 -21.56
N ARG A 391 20.75 -20.13 -22.83
CA ARG A 391 19.87 -19.70 -23.92
C ARG A 391 18.75 -20.71 -24.12
N GLY A 392 17.61 -20.45 -23.51
CA GLY A 392 16.36 -21.17 -23.76
C GLY A 392 15.29 -20.82 -22.74
N ARG A 393 14.08 -21.31 -22.98
CA ARG A 393 12.95 -21.11 -22.08
C ARG A 393 12.86 -22.27 -21.08
N VAL A 394 12.44 -21.94 -19.87
CA VAL A 394 12.06 -22.92 -18.87
C VAL A 394 10.71 -23.51 -19.24
N ALA A 395 10.62 -24.84 -19.21
CA ALA A 395 9.41 -25.60 -19.51
C ALA A 395 8.52 -25.74 -18.28
N LYS A 396 9.11 -26.07 -17.11
CA LYS A 396 8.39 -26.19 -15.84
C LYS A 396 9.30 -26.11 -14.61
N ILE A 397 8.69 -25.82 -13.47
CA ILE A 397 9.30 -25.82 -12.14
C ILE A 397 8.53 -26.81 -11.26
N PHE A 398 9.25 -27.66 -10.52
CA PHE A 398 8.64 -28.58 -9.55
C PHE A 398 9.55 -28.82 -8.36
N PRO A 399 9.00 -29.06 -7.16
CA PRO A 399 9.80 -29.32 -5.96
C PRO A 399 10.40 -30.73 -6.00
N SER A 400 11.65 -30.88 -5.55
CA SER A 400 12.33 -32.14 -5.26
C SER A 400 13.33 -31.93 -4.12
N ASP A 401 13.33 -32.79 -3.11
CA ASP A 401 14.33 -32.81 -2.04
C ASP A 401 14.56 -31.44 -1.34
N GLY A 402 13.47 -30.70 -1.09
CA GLY A 402 13.52 -29.38 -0.45
C GLY A 402 14.07 -28.23 -1.33
N LYS A 403 14.27 -28.49 -2.63
CA LYS A 403 14.70 -27.53 -3.66
C LYS A 403 13.68 -27.47 -4.81
N LEU A 404 13.82 -26.46 -5.67
CA LEU A 404 13.02 -26.27 -6.88
C LEU A 404 13.83 -26.71 -8.09
N ILE A 405 13.37 -27.75 -8.79
CA ILE A 405 14.00 -28.19 -10.04
C ILE A 405 13.46 -27.33 -11.18
N VAL A 406 14.35 -26.52 -11.77
CA VAL A 406 14.06 -25.71 -12.95
C VAL A 406 14.48 -26.49 -14.19
N ARG A 407 13.51 -26.95 -14.97
CA ARG A 407 13.73 -27.72 -16.19
C ARG A 407 13.59 -26.83 -17.42
N GLY A 408 14.69 -26.61 -18.13
CA GLY A 408 14.74 -25.82 -19.35
C GLY A 408 15.55 -26.50 -20.45
N ALA A 409 15.77 -25.77 -21.54
CA ALA A 409 16.67 -26.19 -22.61
C ALA A 409 17.81 -25.19 -22.75
N ASP A 410 19.02 -25.68 -23.04
CA ASP A 410 20.08 -24.85 -23.59
C ASP A 410 20.16 -25.10 -25.10
N THR A 411 19.68 -24.13 -25.86
CA THR A 411 19.63 -24.18 -27.32
C THR A 411 21.00 -24.04 -27.96
N LEU A 412 22.02 -23.56 -27.23
CA LEU A 412 23.39 -23.48 -27.76
C LEU A 412 24.09 -24.84 -27.72
N SER A 413 23.88 -25.62 -26.66
CA SER A 413 24.38 -26.99 -26.55
C SER A 413 23.44 -28.03 -27.20
N GLY A 414 22.17 -27.69 -27.41
CA GLY A 414 21.13 -28.62 -27.85
C GLY A 414 20.70 -29.61 -26.77
N THR A 415 21.02 -29.36 -25.50
CA THR A 415 20.74 -30.28 -24.38
C THR A 415 19.64 -29.75 -23.48
N GLN A 416 18.89 -30.67 -22.88
CA GLN A 416 18.02 -30.34 -21.76
C GLN A 416 18.85 -30.08 -20.50
N VAL A 417 18.46 -29.08 -19.72
CA VAL A 417 19.16 -28.68 -18.50
C VAL A 417 18.19 -28.70 -17.33
N GLU A 418 18.61 -29.28 -16.22
CA GLU A 418 17.90 -29.23 -14.94
C GLU A 418 18.81 -28.59 -13.90
N ILE A 419 18.31 -27.56 -13.22
CA ILE A 419 19.02 -26.87 -12.16
C ILE A 419 18.21 -26.99 -10.87
N ALA A 420 18.84 -27.48 -9.81
CA ALA A 420 18.29 -27.44 -8.46
C ALA A 420 18.49 -26.05 -7.86
N ALA A 421 17.43 -25.24 -7.89
CA ALA A 421 17.38 -23.89 -7.36
C ALA A 421 16.85 -23.87 -5.92
N GLU A 422 17.35 -22.95 -5.12
CA GLU A 422 16.79 -22.66 -3.79
C GLU A 422 15.84 -21.46 -3.83
N MET A 423 15.94 -20.63 -4.86
CA MET A 423 15.01 -19.55 -5.18
C MET A 423 14.94 -19.36 -6.70
N VAL A 424 13.74 -19.07 -7.20
CA VAL A 424 13.51 -18.76 -8.62
C VAL A 424 12.90 -17.36 -8.72
N VAL A 425 13.45 -16.53 -9.59
CA VAL A 425 13.00 -15.15 -9.80
C VAL A 425 12.39 -15.02 -11.20
N LEU A 426 11.11 -14.71 -11.26
CA LEU A 426 10.34 -14.51 -12.48
C LEU A 426 10.44 -13.05 -12.91
N ALA A 427 10.81 -12.77 -14.16
CA ALA A 427 10.88 -11.42 -14.72
C ALA A 427 9.60 -11.10 -15.53
N PRO A 428 8.53 -10.54 -14.92
CA PRO A 428 7.22 -10.43 -15.54
C PRO A 428 7.17 -9.27 -16.55
N ALA A 429 6.14 -9.31 -17.39
CA ALA A 429 5.89 -8.28 -18.38
C ALA A 429 5.41 -6.98 -17.73
N MET A 430 5.73 -5.84 -18.36
CA MET A 430 5.08 -4.57 -18.07
C MET A 430 3.71 -4.57 -18.75
N VAL A 431 2.68 -4.27 -17.99
CA VAL A 431 1.32 -4.04 -18.48
C VAL A 431 0.88 -2.61 -18.13
N PRO A 432 -0.08 -2.01 -18.84
CA PRO A 432 -0.61 -0.71 -18.47
C PRO A 432 -1.19 -0.71 -17.06
N ALA A 433 -1.15 0.44 -16.39
CA ALA A 433 -1.71 0.59 -15.04
C ALA A 433 -3.22 0.31 -15.01
N ALA A 434 -3.73 -0.15 -13.87
CA ALA A 434 -5.15 -0.36 -13.66
C ALA A 434 -5.95 0.92 -13.92
N GLY A 435 -7.12 0.79 -14.54
CA GLY A 435 -7.99 1.92 -14.86
C GLY A 435 -7.54 2.80 -16.05
N ILE A 436 -6.42 2.50 -16.72
CA ILE A 436 -5.91 3.33 -17.83
C ILE A 436 -6.92 3.53 -18.96
N ARG A 437 -7.75 2.52 -19.26
CA ARG A 437 -8.75 2.58 -20.32
C ARG A 437 -9.86 3.58 -19.98
N ASN A 438 -10.29 3.62 -18.72
CA ASN A 438 -11.29 4.58 -18.25
C ASN A 438 -10.71 6.00 -18.34
N LEU A 439 -9.47 6.19 -17.88
CA LEU A 439 -8.79 7.48 -17.99
C LEU A 439 -8.65 7.93 -19.46
N ALA A 440 -8.26 7.01 -20.35
CA ALA A 440 -8.13 7.29 -21.78
C ALA A 440 -9.47 7.69 -22.40
N GLN A 441 -10.58 7.05 -22.02
CA GLN A 441 -11.92 7.42 -22.46
C GLN A 441 -12.34 8.80 -21.94
N THR A 442 -12.08 9.11 -20.67
CA THR A 442 -12.34 10.43 -20.08
C THR A 442 -11.58 11.54 -20.80
N LEU A 443 -10.29 11.30 -21.11
CA LEU A 443 -9.43 12.26 -21.81
C LEU A 443 -9.54 12.17 -23.34
N ARG A 444 -10.36 11.25 -23.86
CA ARG A 444 -10.56 11.00 -25.30
C ARG A 444 -9.25 10.71 -26.05
N ILE A 445 -8.37 9.89 -25.47
CA ILE A 445 -7.07 9.48 -26.04
C ILE A 445 -7.20 8.05 -26.60
N GLY A 446 -6.56 7.78 -27.74
CA GLY A 446 -6.46 6.42 -28.28
C GLY A 446 -5.53 5.52 -27.47
N TYR A 447 -5.79 4.22 -27.45
CA TYR A 447 -4.92 3.21 -26.85
C TYR A 447 -4.86 1.96 -27.75
N ASP A 448 -3.80 1.19 -27.64
CA ASP A 448 -3.61 -0.05 -28.41
C ASP A 448 -4.45 -1.22 -27.85
N GLU A 449 -4.41 -2.38 -28.51
CA GLU A 449 -5.15 -3.57 -28.07
C GLU A 449 -4.77 -4.06 -26.66
N HIS A 450 -3.59 -3.67 -26.17
CA HIS A 450 -3.05 -4.05 -24.87
C HIS A 450 -3.30 -2.99 -23.79
N GLY A 451 -3.74 -1.78 -24.17
CA GLY A 451 -4.07 -0.67 -23.28
C GLY A 451 -2.96 0.38 -23.09
N PHE A 452 -1.87 0.34 -23.87
CA PHE A 452 -0.90 1.42 -23.88
C PHE A 452 -1.45 2.61 -24.67
N LEU A 453 -1.17 3.83 -24.19
CA LEU A 453 -1.68 5.06 -24.80
C LEU A 453 -0.95 5.34 -26.12
N LEU A 454 -1.71 5.72 -27.15
CA LEU A 454 -1.19 5.99 -28.49
C LEU A 454 -0.77 7.45 -28.65
N GLU A 455 0.43 7.63 -29.17
CA GLU A 455 0.92 8.91 -29.66
C GLU A 455 0.26 9.33 -30.99
N ALA A 456 0.34 10.62 -31.31
CA ALA A 456 -0.18 11.16 -32.56
C ALA A 456 0.63 10.71 -33.78
N HIS A 457 1.95 10.55 -33.63
CA HIS A 457 2.80 9.97 -34.67
C HIS A 457 4.12 9.43 -34.08
N PRO A 458 4.51 8.16 -34.34
CA PRO A 458 5.65 7.50 -33.68
C PRO A 458 6.98 8.25 -33.73
N LYS A 459 7.26 8.95 -34.84
CA LYS A 459 8.50 9.71 -35.05
C LYS A 459 8.38 11.23 -34.86
N LEU A 460 7.36 11.85 -35.44
CA LEU A 460 7.21 13.31 -35.49
C LEU A 460 6.60 13.88 -34.21
N ARG A 461 5.69 13.14 -33.57
CA ARG A 461 4.93 13.58 -32.40
C ARG A 461 4.82 12.46 -31.36
N PRO A 462 5.95 12.01 -30.79
CA PRO A 462 5.99 10.81 -29.93
C PRO A 462 5.44 11.02 -28.52
N VAL A 463 5.18 12.27 -28.11
CA VAL A 463 4.67 12.64 -26.77
C VAL A 463 3.35 13.40 -26.84
N GLU A 464 2.82 13.62 -28.03
CA GLU A 464 1.55 14.31 -28.24
C GLU A 464 0.49 13.26 -28.56
N THR A 465 -0.76 13.52 -28.19
CA THR A 465 -1.89 12.68 -28.60
C THR A 465 -2.67 13.34 -29.73
N ASN A 466 -3.64 12.63 -30.31
CA ASN A 466 -4.57 13.24 -31.27
C ASN A 466 -5.53 14.25 -30.63
N THR A 467 -5.63 14.25 -29.29
CA THR A 467 -6.41 15.21 -28.54
C THR A 467 -5.53 16.38 -28.14
N ALA A 468 -5.83 17.55 -28.70
CA ALA A 468 -5.05 18.74 -28.46
C ALA A 468 -5.02 19.11 -26.97
N GLY A 469 -3.84 19.50 -26.48
CA GLY A 469 -3.62 19.83 -25.07
C GLY A 469 -3.35 18.61 -24.17
N VAL A 470 -3.40 17.39 -24.70
CA VAL A 470 -3.11 16.16 -23.94
C VAL A 470 -1.84 15.49 -24.44
N PHE A 471 -0.90 15.25 -23.52
CA PHE A 471 0.45 14.74 -23.78
C PHE A 471 0.73 13.46 -22.99
N LEU A 472 1.73 12.70 -23.42
CA LEU A 472 2.12 11.42 -22.82
C LEU A 472 3.55 11.48 -22.30
N ALA A 473 3.81 10.85 -21.15
CA ALA A 473 5.17 10.67 -20.64
C ALA A 473 5.33 9.34 -19.89
N GLY A 474 6.43 8.62 -20.15
CA GLY A 474 6.79 7.45 -19.36
C GLY A 474 6.06 6.17 -19.79
N ALA A 475 5.97 5.22 -18.88
CA ALA A 475 5.62 3.84 -19.20
C ALA A 475 4.15 3.61 -19.63
N CYS A 476 3.24 4.58 -19.41
CA CYS A 476 1.85 4.48 -19.87
C CYS A 476 1.73 4.48 -21.40
N HIS A 477 2.75 5.00 -22.10
CA HIS A 477 2.87 5.00 -23.56
C HIS A 477 3.40 3.67 -24.13
N SER A 478 4.32 3.01 -23.41
CA SER A 478 4.95 1.76 -23.85
C SER A 478 5.99 1.29 -22.81
N PRO A 479 6.37 0.00 -22.78
CA PRO A 479 7.44 -0.49 -21.92
C PRO A 479 8.77 0.24 -22.19
N LYS A 480 9.32 0.88 -21.16
CA LYS A 480 10.57 1.66 -21.26
C LYS A 480 11.27 1.79 -19.91
N ASP A 481 12.55 2.17 -19.98
CA ASP A 481 13.38 2.39 -18.79
C ASP A 481 13.29 3.83 -18.29
N ILE A 482 14.03 4.11 -17.21
CA ILE A 482 14.04 5.40 -16.55
C ILE A 482 14.60 6.50 -17.47
N PRO A 483 15.76 6.34 -18.14
CA PRO A 483 16.28 7.37 -19.04
C PRO A 483 15.30 7.78 -20.14
N ASP A 484 14.66 6.81 -20.80
CA ASP A 484 13.69 7.11 -21.84
C ASP A 484 12.42 7.77 -21.28
N SER A 485 11.99 7.38 -20.08
CA SER A 485 10.86 8.02 -19.40
C SER A 485 11.14 9.47 -19.04
N VAL A 486 12.34 9.78 -18.55
CA VAL A 486 12.78 11.15 -18.22
C VAL A 486 12.92 11.99 -19.48
N ALA A 487 13.44 11.41 -20.56
CA ALA A 487 13.54 12.09 -21.85
C ALA A 487 12.14 12.41 -22.42
N GLN A 488 11.19 11.47 -22.36
CA GLN A 488 9.80 11.72 -22.76
C GLN A 488 9.13 12.78 -21.88
N ALA A 489 9.33 12.75 -20.56
CA ALA A 489 8.78 13.77 -19.66
C ALA A 489 9.30 15.18 -20.02
N SER A 490 10.59 15.30 -20.31
CA SER A 490 11.20 16.57 -20.76
C SER A 490 10.63 17.02 -22.11
N ALA A 491 10.42 16.08 -23.05
CA ALA A 491 9.82 16.38 -24.35
C ALA A 491 8.34 16.81 -24.21
N ALA A 492 7.56 16.15 -23.36
CA ALA A 492 6.19 16.54 -23.06
C ALA A 492 6.13 17.94 -22.44
N ALA A 493 6.98 18.22 -21.45
CA ALA A 493 7.09 19.55 -20.85
C ALA A 493 7.44 20.64 -21.88
N SER A 494 8.37 20.36 -22.81
CA SER A 494 8.72 21.28 -23.89
C SER A 494 7.54 21.57 -24.82
N LYS A 495 6.75 20.55 -25.16
CA LYS A 495 5.54 20.71 -25.98
C LYS A 495 4.44 21.48 -25.27
N VAL A 496 4.27 21.25 -23.98
CA VAL A 496 3.35 22.02 -23.12
C VAL A 496 3.79 23.49 -23.06
N LEU A 497 5.08 23.77 -22.86
CA LEU A 497 5.59 25.14 -22.89
C LEU A 497 5.37 25.80 -24.25
N GLY A 498 5.56 25.06 -25.34
CA GLY A 498 5.22 25.54 -26.69
C GLY A 498 3.76 25.95 -26.80
N LEU A 499 2.83 25.16 -26.26
CA LEU A 499 1.40 25.48 -26.23
C LEU A 499 1.08 26.73 -25.37
N ILE A 500 1.64 26.82 -24.17
CA ILE A 500 1.28 27.84 -23.17
C ILE A 500 2.05 29.16 -23.40
N SER A 501 3.19 29.14 -24.06
CA SER A 501 4.01 30.33 -24.32
C SER A 501 3.36 31.32 -25.30
N HIS A 502 2.36 30.88 -26.06
CA HIS A 502 1.63 31.73 -27.00
C HIS A 502 0.28 32.16 -26.42
N GLN A 503 -0.01 33.46 -26.46
CA GLN A 503 -1.32 34.01 -26.06
C GLN A 503 -2.45 33.57 -27.01
N THR A 504 -2.11 33.20 -28.24
CA THR A 504 -3.04 32.77 -29.28
C THR A 504 -2.43 31.61 -30.07
N LEU A 505 -3.25 30.61 -30.41
CA LEU A 505 -2.81 29.45 -31.18
C LEU A 505 -3.31 29.57 -32.63
N THR A 506 -2.40 29.43 -33.58
CA THR A 506 -2.75 29.32 -35.00
C THR A 506 -3.24 27.89 -35.26
N ARG A 507 -4.44 27.77 -35.84
CA ARG A 507 -5.01 26.48 -36.27
C ARG A 507 -5.34 26.52 -37.74
N GLU A 508 -5.41 25.33 -38.34
CA GLU A 508 -6.02 25.19 -39.65
C GLU A 508 -7.49 25.63 -39.55
N PRO A 509 -7.96 26.49 -40.47
CA PRO A 509 -9.34 26.97 -40.47
C PRO A 509 -10.33 25.91 -40.96
N THR A 510 -9.91 24.65 -41.11
CA THR A 510 -10.74 23.50 -41.52
C THR A 510 -11.61 23.03 -40.36
N ILE A 511 -12.40 23.92 -39.78
CA ILE A 511 -13.25 23.65 -38.62
C ILE A 511 -14.72 23.47 -39.03
N GLY A 512 -15.46 22.74 -38.20
CA GLY A 512 -16.91 22.66 -38.33
C GLY A 512 -17.56 23.99 -37.93
N ILE A 513 -18.51 24.46 -38.74
CA ILE A 513 -19.37 25.60 -38.44
C ILE A 513 -20.83 25.15 -38.42
N VAL A 514 -21.64 25.79 -37.56
CA VAL A 514 -23.07 25.53 -37.46
C VAL A 514 -23.82 26.72 -38.03
N ASP A 515 -24.74 26.46 -38.95
CA ASP A 515 -25.77 27.41 -39.37
C ASP A 515 -26.86 27.48 -38.30
N GLU A 516 -26.90 28.62 -37.60
CA GLU A 516 -27.80 28.87 -36.48
C GLU A 516 -29.26 29.01 -36.92
N GLU A 517 -29.54 29.35 -38.18
CA GLU A 517 -30.91 29.52 -38.68
C GLU A 517 -31.59 28.17 -38.98
N THR A 518 -30.81 27.18 -39.39
CA THR A 518 -31.33 25.85 -39.77
C THR A 518 -31.16 24.80 -38.67
N CYS A 519 -30.33 25.07 -37.66
CA CYS A 519 -30.08 24.14 -36.56
C CYS A 519 -31.37 23.91 -35.73
N ASN A 520 -31.76 22.65 -35.57
CA ASN A 520 -32.94 22.26 -34.79
C ASN A 520 -32.63 21.76 -33.36
N ALA A 521 -31.40 21.95 -32.89
CA ALA A 521 -30.96 21.59 -31.53
C ALA A 521 -31.15 20.11 -31.15
N CYS A 522 -30.97 19.16 -32.09
CA CYS A 522 -31.10 17.73 -31.78
C CYS A 522 -29.91 17.12 -31.03
N PHE A 523 -28.75 17.80 -31.02
CA PHE A 523 -27.50 17.42 -30.35
C PHE A 523 -26.88 16.05 -30.69
N GLU A 524 -27.35 15.38 -31.74
CA GLU A 524 -26.72 14.14 -32.23
C GLU A 524 -25.22 14.35 -32.61
N CYS A 525 -24.89 15.57 -33.06
CA CYS A 525 -23.53 15.97 -33.38
C CYS A 525 -22.60 15.97 -32.16
N GLU A 526 -23.11 16.21 -30.95
CA GLU A 526 -22.33 16.21 -29.71
C GLU A 526 -21.75 14.82 -29.43
N GLY A 527 -22.59 13.78 -29.54
CA GLY A 527 -22.16 12.38 -29.41
C GLY A 527 -21.20 11.94 -30.52
N ALA A 528 -21.33 12.49 -31.74
CA ALA A 528 -20.45 12.18 -32.86
C ALA A 528 -19.05 12.82 -32.74
N CYS A 529 -18.89 13.87 -31.92
CA CYS A 529 -17.61 14.57 -31.79
C CYS A 529 -16.65 13.81 -30.87
N ALA A 530 -15.63 13.18 -31.45
CA ALA A 530 -14.58 12.50 -30.70
C ALA A 530 -13.76 13.44 -29.79
N TYR A 531 -13.80 14.75 -30.02
CA TYR A 531 -12.97 15.75 -29.33
C TYR A 531 -13.72 16.59 -28.29
N GLY A 532 -15.04 16.38 -28.13
CA GLY A 532 -15.86 17.17 -27.20
C GLY A 532 -15.94 18.65 -27.60
N ALA A 533 -15.81 18.95 -28.89
CA ALA A 533 -15.80 20.33 -29.40
C ALA A 533 -17.22 20.93 -29.50
N ILE A 534 -18.29 20.14 -29.34
CA ILE A 534 -19.65 20.60 -29.60
C ILE A 534 -20.39 20.75 -28.27
N GLY A 535 -21.11 21.85 -28.11
CA GLY A 535 -21.97 22.10 -26.95
C GLY A 535 -23.13 23.03 -27.29
N PRO A 536 -24.03 23.30 -26.33
CA PRO A 536 -25.16 24.19 -26.54
C PRO A 536 -24.74 25.66 -26.55
N LYS A 537 -25.34 26.45 -27.44
CA LYS A 537 -25.28 27.92 -27.45
C LYS A 537 -26.69 28.49 -27.41
N GLU A 538 -26.94 29.32 -26.41
CA GLU A 538 -28.18 30.10 -26.29
C GLU A 538 -28.12 31.32 -27.22
N LEU A 539 -29.08 31.41 -28.15
CA LEU A 539 -29.33 32.63 -28.90
C LEU A 539 -30.22 33.55 -28.05
N LYS A 540 -29.81 34.79 -27.89
CA LYS A 540 -30.50 35.79 -27.05
C LYS A 540 -30.98 36.96 -27.91
N ASP A 541 -32.16 37.47 -27.60
CA ASP A 541 -32.67 38.69 -28.23
C ASP A 541 -31.95 39.96 -27.72
N ARG A 542 -32.33 41.13 -28.22
CA ARG A 542 -31.76 42.42 -27.79
C ARG A 542 -32.03 42.76 -26.32
N LYS A 543 -32.96 42.07 -25.65
CA LYS A 543 -33.29 42.23 -24.23
C LYS A 543 -32.62 41.19 -23.34
N GLY A 544 -31.89 40.23 -23.92
CA GLY A 544 -31.19 39.16 -23.22
C GLY A 544 -32.03 37.92 -22.96
N GLU A 545 -33.25 37.83 -23.51
CA GLU A 545 -34.12 36.66 -23.40
C GLU A 545 -33.69 35.57 -24.40
N VAL A 546 -33.64 34.31 -23.95
CA VAL A 546 -33.25 33.17 -24.81
C VAL A 546 -34.36 32.90 -25.82
N THR A 547 -34.05 33.05 -27.10
CA THR A 547 -34.99 32.83 -28.22
C THR A 547 -34.91 31.42 -28.79
N ALA A 548 -33.71 30.84 -28.81
CA ALA A 548 -33.47 29.47 -29.26
C ALA A 548 -32.14 28.95 -28.68
N VAL A 549 -31.98 27.63 -28.67
CA VAL A 549 -30.70 26.97 -28.37
C VAL A 549 -30.25 26.28 -29.64
N VAL A 550 -28.99 26.44 -30.02
CA VAL A 550 -28.39 25.79 -31.19
C VAL A 550 -27.10 25.07 -30.80
N ALA A 551 -26.62 24.17 -31.66
CA ALA A 551 -25.30 23.59 -31.48
C ALA A 551 -24.22 24.65 -31.75
N TYR A 552 -23.16 24.65 -30.96
CA TYR A 552 -21.98 25.47 -31.16
C TYR A 552 -20.74 24.58 -31.18
N ILE A 553 -19.85 24.85 -32.13
CA ILE A 553 -18.59 24.13 -32.26
C ILE A 553 -17.48 25.05 -31.73
N ASN A 554 -16.82 24.62 -30.68
CA ASN A 554 -15.61 25.25 -30.15
C ASN A 554 -14.47 25.05 -31.16
N GLU A 555 -14.15 26.15 -31.84
CA GLU A 555 -13.09 26.23 -32.86
C GLU A 555 -11.72 25.80 -32.31
N GLY A 556 -11.47 26.03 -31.01
CA GLY A 556 -10.25 25.65 -30.31
C GLY A 556 -10.13 24.16 -29.99
N LEU A 557 -11.21 23.37 -30.12
CA LEU A 557 -11.18 21.92 -29.93
C LEU A 557 -11.37 21.15 -31.23
N CYS A 558 -12.14 21.69 -32.19
CA CYS A 558 -12.44 21.06 -33.46
C CYS A 558 -11.17 20.72 -34.26
N GLN A 559 -11.06 19.47 -34.72
CA GLN A 559 -9.97 18.97 -35.59
C GLN A 559 -10.40 18.80 -37.05
N GLY A 560 -11.59 19.29 -37.44
CA GLY A 560 -12.01 19.26 -38.84
C GLY A 560 -12.36 17.91 -39.43
N CYS A 561 -12.60 16.86 -38.61
CA CYS A 561 -12.81 15.50 -39.13
C CYS A 561 -14.12 15.30 -39.90
N GLY A 562 -15.08 16.24 -39.82
CA GLY A 562 -16.36 16.18 -40.54
C GLY A 562 -17.39 15.17 -40.00
N ALA A 563 -17.11 14.43 -38.94
CA ALA A 563 -18.05 13.45 -38.37
C ALA A 563 -19.41 14.08 -38.01
N CYS A 564 -19.39 15.25 -37.36
CA CYS A 564 -20.61 15.99 -37.00
C CYS A 564 -21.40 16.50 -38.21
N ALA A 565 -20.73 16.86 -39.32
CA ALA A 565 -21.38 17.29 -40.56
C ALA A 565 -22.16 16.13 -41.21
N VAL A 566 -21.55 14.94 -41.26
CA VAL A 566 -22.20 13.72 -41.79
C VAL A 566 -23.38 13.29 -40.92
N THR A 567 -23.27 13.43 -39.59
CA THR A 567 -24.34 13.08 -38.65
C THR A 567 -25.51 14.09 -38.66
N CYS A 568 -25.26 15.33 -39.11
CA CYS A 568 -26.26 16.41 -39.05
C CYS A 568 -27.41 16.19 -40.05
N ARG A 569 -28.57 15.74 -39.54
CA ARG A 569 -29.76 15.48 -40.36
C ARG A 569 -30.35 16.74 -40.99
N SER A 570 -30.26 17.88 -40.31
CA SER A 570 -30.72 19.17 -40.83
C SER A 570 -29.74 19.80 -41.82
N LYS A 571 -28.56 19.19 -42.04
CA LYS A 571 -27.45 19.75 -42.83
C LYS A 571 -27.02 21.14 -42.39
N SER A 572 -27.19 21.44 -41.10
CA SER A 572 -26.79 22.72 -40.50
C SER A 572 -25.32 22.76 -40.12
N ILE A 573 -24.55 21.69 -40.32
CA ILE A 573 -23.13 21.65 -40.00
C ILE A 573 -22.33 21.43 -41.28
N GLU A 574 -21.39 22.33 -41.54
CA GLU A 574 -20.42 22.20 -42.63
C GLU A 574 -19.00 22.27 -42.09
N VAL A 575 -18.04 21.69 -42.81
CA VAL A 575 -16.61 21.86 -42.51
C VAL A 575 -16.04 22.89 -43.48
N GLN A 576 -15.44 23.94 -42.94
CA GLN A 576 -14.76 24.94 -43.75
C GLN A 576 -13.66 24.30 -44.61
N GLY A 577 -13.65 24.63 -45.91
CA GLY A 577 -12.73 24.01 -46.89
C GLY A 577 -13.19 22.66 -47.46
N TYR A 578 -14.22 22.05 -46.88
CA TYR A 578 -14.84 20.79 -47.32
C TYR A 578 -16.37 20.88 -47.27
N ARG A 579 -16.94 22.01 -47.70
CA ARG A 579 -18.39 22.20 -47.75
C ARG A 579 -19.03 21.27 -48.80
N ASP A 580 -20.32 21.01 -48.65
CA ASP A 580 -21.06 20.13 -49.56
C ASP A 580 -20.93 20.61 -51.02
N ASP A 581 -21.04 21.92 -51.29
CA ASP A 581 -20.88 22.50 -52.63
C ASP A 581 -19.49 22.21 -53.23
N GLN A 582 -18.43 22.33 -52.42
CA GLN A 582 -17.06 22.06 -52.82
C GLN A 582 -16.83 20.58 -53.10
N LEU A 583 -17.37 19.69 -52.25
CA LEU A 583 -17.29 18.24 -52.43
C LEU A 583 -18.07 17.79 -53.67
N PHE A 584 -19.30 18.28 -53.87
CA PHE A 584 -20.08 17.97 -55.08
C PHE A 584 -19.40 18.51 -56.34
N ALA A 585 -18.80 19.70 -56.30
CA ALA A 585 -18.01 20.21 -57.42
C ALA A 585 -16.81 19.30 -57.74
N ALA A 586 -16.10 18.80 -56.72
CA ALA A 586 -15.00 17.85 -56.91
C ALA A 586 -15.47 16.52 -57.49
N ILE A 587 -16.58 15.96 -57.00
CA ILE A 587 -17.20 14.73 -57.52
C ILE A 587 -17.60 14.93 -58.99
N ASN A 588 -18.30 16.02 -59.29
CA ASN A 588 -18.74 16.35 -60.65
C ASN A 588 -17.55 16.56 -61.61
N ALA A 589 -16.42 17.10 -61.12
CA ALA A 589 -15.21 17.24 -61.92
C ALA A 589 -14.52 15.89 -62.21
N THR A 590 -14.69 14.90 -61.32
CA THR A 590 -14.20 13.52 -61.55
C THR A 590 -15.15 12.62 -62.33
N GLY A 591 -16.43 13.00 -62.41
CA GLY A 591 -17.43 12.34 -63.24
C GLY A 591 -17.24 12.70 -64.72
N ARG A 592 -16.77 11.73 -65.51
CA ARG A 592 -17.04 11.71 -66.96
C ARG A 592 -18.48 11.31 -67.22
#